data_AF-A0A367XMD9-F1
#
_entry.id   AF-A0A367XMD9-F1
#
_cell.length_a   1.000
_cell.length_b   1.000
_cell.length_c   1.000
_cell.angle_alpha   90.00
_cell.angle_beta   90.00
_cell.angle_gamma   90.00
#
_symmetry.space_group_name_H-M   'P 1'
#
loop_
_entity.id
_entity.type
_entity.pdbx_description
1 polymer ?
#
loop_
_entity_poly.entity_id
_entity_poly.type
_entity_poly.pdbx_seq_one_letter_code
_entity_poly.pdbx_strand_id
1 'polypeptide(L)'
;MIPCCFLLLSLLELVCCLPDQSQSCITNEKIPFTGYKVEYQLNLQNFHGEYHLLYCNDNKLLYDRNLNETIPWTIPINFSTSAAEHSNTFILARRKSFALRSLPIFMPNTLIGSLYYGDDLDNIQFKPLNKSSVLKSIPLMASNIFRNWVELDYKLNLIYHVPILTTPSVDSKRFNFGFFESNKLENNWDKYISALEDYSYNYDSRVMMRQMVDKALEHVNFLINTSKLLRWKFDSADIKKNNVGAKLWWKVILLSKVLKEDMFASMVEKFDTVFKY
;
A
#
# COMPACT_ATOMS: atom_id res chain seq x y z
N MET A 1 -23.04 0.74 -43.06
CA MET A 1 -22.02 -0.30 -42.76
C MET A 1 -20.65 0.30 -42.43
N ILE A 2 -20.57 1.47 -41.78
CA ILE A 2 -19.31 2.21 -41.51
C ILE A 2 -18.99 2.41 -39.99
N PRO A 3 -19.87 2.18 -38.99
CA PRO A 3 -19.54 2.56 -37.61
C PRO A 3 -18.53 1.62 -36.93
N CYS A 4 -18.40 0.36 -37.37
CA CYS A 4 -17.48 -0.59 -36.75
C CYS A 4 -16.00 -0.29 -37.02
N CYS A 5 -15.65 0.17 -38.24
CA CYS A 5 -14.25 0.47 -38.56
C CYS A 5 -13.70 1.67 -37.77
N PHE A 6 -14.51 2.70 -37.55
CA PHE A 6 -14.10 3.86 -36.75
C PHE A 6 -13.92 3.51 -35.27
N LEU A 7 -14.82 2.68 -34.71
CA LEU A 7 -14.68 2.16 -33.35
C LEU A 7 -13.44 1.27 -33.20
N LEU A 8 -13.13 0.46 -34.22
CA LEU A 8 -11.95 -0.42 -34.19
C LEU A 8 -10.65 0.39 -34.28
N LEU A 9 -10.60 1.41 -35.13
CA LEU A 9 -9.46 2.33 -35.27
C LEU A 9 -9.24 3.16 -34.00
N SER A 10 -10.30 3.67 -33.37
CA SER A 10 -10.17 4.40 -32.11
C SER A 10 -9.75 3.50 -30.94
N LEU A 11 -10.21 2.24 -30.92
CA LEU A 11 -9.72 1.23 -29.97
C LEU A 11 -8.23 0.89 -30.21
N LEU A 12 -7.81 0.77 -31.47
CA LEU A 12 -6.41 0.51 -31.83
C LEU A 12 -5.48 1.67 -31.43
N GLU A 13 -5.91 2.92 -31.66
CA GLU A 13 -5.16 4.10 -31.21
C GLU A 13 -5.07 4.18 -29.68
N LEU A 14 -6.14 3.79 -28.96
CA LEU A 14 -6.14 3.72 -27.50
C LEU A 14 -5.15 2.66 -26.96
N VAL A 15 -5.04 1.51 -27.63
CA VAL A 15 -4.10 0.44 -27.24
C VAL A 15 -2.64 0.85 -27.51
N CYS A 16 -2.37 1.57 -28.61
CA CYS A 16 -1.03 2.07 -28.93
C CYS A 16 -0.56 3.25 -28.05
N CYS A 17 -1.49 3.94 -27.38
CA CYS A 17 -1.20 5.04 -26.47
C CYS A 17 -1.13 4.62 -24.99
N LEU A 18 -1.20 3.33 -24.69
CA LEU A 18 -1.01 2.86 -23.32
C LEU A 18 0.42 3.21 -22.87
N PRO A 19 0.58 3.93 -21.75
CA PRO A 19 1.91 4.26 -21.26
C PRO A 19 2.68 2.97 -21.00
N ASP A 20 3.88 2.88 -21.56
CA ASP A 20 4.80 1.73 -21.42
C ASP A 20 5.29 1.53 -19.97
N GLN A 21 4.90 2.44 -19.06
CA GLN A 21 5.33 2.47 -17.66
C GLN A 21 4.15 2.64 -16.73
N SER A 22 4.11 1.79 -15.71
CA SER A 22 3.10 1.84 -14.65
C SER A 22 3.11 3.19 -13.94
N GLN A 23 1.92 3.74 -13.68
CA GLN A 23 1.77 5.00 -12.95
C GLN A 23 2.15 4.86 -11.46
N SER A 24 2.35 3.64 -10.96
CA SER A 24 2.73 3.36 -9.57
C SER A 24 3.94 4.14 -9.10
N CYS A 25 4.90 4.45 -9.98
CA CYS A 25 6.12 5.15 -9.60
C CYS A 25 6.04 6.68 -9.69
N ILE A 26 5.05 7.23 -10.39
CA ILE A 26 4.92 8.67 -10.61
C ILE A 26 4.32 9.33 -9.36
N THR A 27 5.11 10.12 -8.63
CA THR A 27 4.59 10.95 -7.51
C THR A 27 4.53 12.43 -7.86
N ASN A 28 5.43 12.92 -8.71
CA ASN A 28 5.49 14.31 -9.14
C ASN A 28 6.08 14.33 -10.56
N GLU A 29 5.47 15.11 -11.45
CA GLU A 29 5.95 15.28 -12.82
C GLU A 29 7.32 15.97 -12.89
N LYS A 30 7.65 16.80 -11.88
CA LYS A 30 8.87 17.62 -11.86
C LYS A 30 10.04 16.99 -11.12
N ILE A 31 9.77 16.08 -10.19
CA ILE A 31 10.79 15.46 -9.32
C ILE A 31 10.66 13.95 -9.45
N PRO A 32 11.64 13.28 -10.08
CA PRO A 32 11.60 11.83 -10.24
C PRO A 32 11.72 11.15 -8.88
N PHE A 33 10.83 10.20 -8.63
CA PHE A 33 10.82 9.40 -7.41
C PHE A 33 11.75 8.20 -7.54
N THR A 34 12.59 8.02 -6.52
CA THR A 34 13.36 6.78 -6.32
C THR A 34 13.13 6.29 -4.89
N GLY A 35 12.84 4.99 -4.76
CA GLY A 35 12.56 4.39 -3.46
C GLY A 35 11.52 3.26 -3.54
N TYR A 36 10.97 2.90 -2.39
CA TYR A 36 10.03 1.78 -2.25
C TYR A 36 8.60 2.25 -2.00
N LYS A 37 7.63 1.51 -2.53
CA LYS A 37 6.21 1.72 -2.28
C LYS A 37 5.53 0.41 -1.93
N VAL A 38 4.51 0.49 -1.08
CA VAL A 38 3.54 -0.59 -0.91
C VAL A 38 2.20 -0.10 -1.44
N GLU A 39 1.61 -0.87 -2.34
CA GLU A 39 0.29 -0.60 -2.88
C GLU A 39 -0.61 -1.83 -2.78
N TYR A 40 -1.91 -1.58 -2.89
CA TYR A 40 -2.91 -2.61 -3.05
C TYR A 40 -3.47 -2.54 -4.46
N GLN A 41 -3.41 -3.66 -5.17
CA GLN A 41 -3.92 -3.82 -6.52
C GLN A 41 -5.19 -4.66 -6.45
N LEU A 42 -6.32 -4.11 -6.89
CA LEU A 42 -7.60 -4.82 -7.00
C LEU A 42 -7.92 -5.07 -8.46
N ASN A 43 -7.89 -6.32 -8.88
CA ASN A 43 -8.40 -6.69 -10.20
C ASN A 43 -9.93 -6.61 -10.19
N LEU A 44 -10.48 -5.71 -11.00
CA LEU A 44 -11.91 -5.40 -11.04
C LEU A 44 -12.76 -6.45 -11.77
N GLN A 45 -12.13 -7.36 -12.52
CA GLN A 45 -12.85 -8.41 -13.24
C GLN A 45 -13.14 -9.61 -12.35
N ASN A 46 -12.18 -10.00 -11.50
CA ASN A 46 -12.32 -11.14 -10.59
C ASN A 46 -12.48 -10.74 -9.12
N PHE A 47 -12.44 -9.43 -8.82
CA PHE A 47 -12.47 -8.87 -7.46
C PHE A 47 -11.47 -9.53 -6.51
N HIS A 48 -10.30 -9.89 -7.05
CA HIS A 48 -9.18 -10.39 -6.29
C HIS A 48 -8.18 -9.25 -6.03
N GLY A 49 -7.69 -9.15 -4.80
CA GLY A 49 -6.87 -8.04 -4.39
C GLY A 49 -5.64 -8.48 -3.63
N GLU A 50 -4.51 -7.89 -3.99
CA GLU A 50 -3.19 -8.28 -3.52
C GLU A 50 -2.37 -7.04 -3.16
N TYR A 51 -1.48 -7.20 -2.20
CA TYR A 51 -0.51 -6.17 -1.82
C TYR A 51 0.79 -6.38 -2.59
N HIS A 52 1.40 -5.29 -3.00
CA HIS A 52 2.64 -5.32 -3.80
C HIS A 52 3.68 -4.40 -3.16
N LEU A 53 4.91 -4.90 -3.03
CA LEU A 53 6.08 -4.08 -2.72
C LEU A 53 6.77 -3.74 -4.04
N LEU A 54 6.89 -2.45 -4.31
CA LEU A 54 7.43 -1.91 -5.54
C LEU A 54 8.75 -1.20 -5.27
N TYR A 55 9.69 -1.31 -6.20
CA TYR A 55 10.87 -0.46 -6.27
C TYR A 55 10.84 0.39 -7.52
N CYS A 56 10.93 1.69 -7.30
CA CYS A 56 10.94 2.70 -8.33
C CYS A 56 12.33 3.33 -8.41
N ASN A 57 12.83 3.52 -9.61
CA ASN A 57 14.03 4.30 -9.88
C ASN A 57 13.73 5.29 -11.01
N ASP A 58 13.92 6.58 -10.76
CA ASP A 58 13.60 7.64 -11.72
C ASP A 58 12.18 7.56 -12.31
N ASN A 59 11.16 7.41 -11.46
CA ASN A 59 9.76 7.17 -11.85
C ASN A 59 9.51 5.88 -12.67
N LYS A 60 10.52 5.03 -12.88
CA LYS A 60 10.37 3.74 -13.56
C LYS A 60 10.19 2.62 -12.55
N LEU A 61 9.19 1.78 -12.77
CA LEU A 61 9.01 0.54 -12.01
C LEU A 61 10.08 -0.46 -12.44
N LEU A 62 10.95 -0.86 -11.50
CA LEU A 62 12.00 -1.83 -11.76
C LEU A 62 11.68 -3.21 -11.19
N TYR A 63 11.06 -3.25 -10.01
CA TYR A 63 10.67 -4.49 -9.36
C TYR A 63 9.26 -4.36 -8.78
N ASP A 64 8.48 -5.41 -8.99
CA ASP A 64 7.17 -5.63 -8.39
C ASP A 64 7.17 -6.99 -7.70
N ARG A 65 7.04 -6.98 -6.38
CA ARG A 65 6.96 -8.17 -5.56
C ARG A 65 5.57 -8.28 -4.92
N ASN A 66 4.83 -9.30 -5.35
CA ASN A 66 3.57 -9.67 -4.73
C ASN A 66 3.77 -10.14 -3.26
N LEU A 67 2.98 -9.58 -2.35
CA LEU A 67 2.95 -9.85 -0.91
C LEU A 67 1.70 -10.67 -0.51
N ASN A 68 0.87 -11.07 -1.46
CA ASN A 68 -0.42 -11.74 -1.30
C ASN A 68 -1.50 -10.83 -0.67
N GLU A 69 -2.51 -11.41 -0.04
CA GLU A 69 -3.69 -10.72 0.51
C GLU A 69 -3.40 -9.87 1.77
N THR A 70 -2.19 -9.93 2.33
CA THR A 70 -1.82 -9.16 3.53
C THR A 70 -0.34 -8.78 3.51
N ILE A 71 -0.01 -7.57 3.99
CA ILE A 71 1.40 -7.16 4.16
C ILE A 71 2.05 -8.07 5.24
N PRO A 72 3.13 -8.80 4.92
CA PRO A 72 3.79 -9.74 5.83
C PRO A 72 4.70 -8.99 6.81
N TRP A 73 4.09 -8.34 7.80
CA TRP A 73 4.81 -7.63 8.85
C TRP A 73 5.72 -8.56 9.64
N THR A 74 6.93 -8.07 9.96
CA THR A 74 7.99 -8.75 10.73
C THR A 74 8.44 -10.10 10.14
N ILE A 75 8.08 -10.38 8.89
CA ILE A 75 8.47 -11.58 8.16
C ILE A 75 9.45 -11.17 7.05
N PRO A 76 10.54 -11.92 6.82
CA PRO A 76 11.47 -11.67 5.72
C PRO A 76 10.81 -11.82 4.34
N ILE A 77 11.10 -10.88 3.45
CA ILE A 77 10.59 -10.81 2.08
C ILE A 77 11.79 -10.85 1.15
N ASN A 78 11.91 -11.90 0.35
CA ASN A 78 12.93 -11.97 -0.70
C ASN A 78 12.45 -11.12 -1.88
N PHE A 79 13.11 -9.97 -2.10
CA PHE A 79 12.66 -8.98 -3.06
C PHE A 79 13.15 -9.26 -4.49
N SER A 80 14.37 -9.79 -4.65
CA SER A 80 14.91 -10.24 -5.94
C SER A 80 15.32 -11.70 -5.89
N THR A 81 15.16 -12.42 -7.01
CA THR A 81 15.56 -13.82 -7.16
C THR A 81 16.97 -14.01 -7.72
N SER A 82 17.62 -12.94 -8.18
CA SER A 82 18.99 -13.03 -8.73
C SER A 82 20.02 -13.13 -7.61
N ALA A 83 20.71 -14.27 -7.56
CA ALA A 83 21.77 -14.59 -6.59
C ALA A 83 23.10 -13.83 -6.80
N ALA A 84 23.15 -12.85 -7.72
CA ALA A 84 24.41 -12.33 -8.24
C ALA A 84 25.01 -11.14 -7.47
N GLU A 85 24.24 -10.37 -6.72
CA GLU A 85 24.76 -9.22 -5.96
C GLU A 85 23.88 -9.05 -4.73
N HIS A 86 24.46 -9.19 -3.52
CA HIS A 86 23.92 -8.87 -2.17
C HIS A 86 22.43 -9.19 -1.95
N SER A 87 22.07 -10.13 -1.05
CA SER A 87 20.65 -10.50 -1.01
C SER A 87 19.75 -9.32 -0.62
N ASN A 88 18.70 -9.19 -1.43
CA ASN A 88 17.69 -8.15 -1.29
C ASN A 88 16.55 -8.69 -0.41
N THR A 89 16.88 -9.15 0.80
CA THR A 89 15.87 -9.56 1.77
C THR A 89 15.46 -8.34 2.59
N PHE A 90 14.16 -8.09 2.69
CA PHE A 90 13.61 -6.98 3.46
C PHE A 90 12.71 -7.47 4.58
N ILE A 91 12.66 -6.73 5.68
CA ILE A 91 11.62 -6.89 6.70
C ILE A 91 10.81 -5.61 6.75
N LEU A 92 9.50 -5.72 6.57
CA LEU A 92 8.58 -4.62 6.82
C LEU A 92 8.13 -4.68 8.28
N ALA A 93 8.28 -3.59 9.00
CA ALA A 93 7.67 -3.43 10.32
C ALA A 93 6.78 -2.19 10.34
N ARG A 94 5.72 -2.23 11.15
CA ARG A 94 4.88 -1.08 11.47
C ARG A 94 4.92 -0.78 12.95
N ARG A 95 4.63 0.47 13.32
CA ARG A 95 4.44 0.87 14.71
C ARG A 95 3.31 0.08 15.33
N LYS A 96 3.47 -0.26 16.60
CA LYS A 96 2.46 -0.98 17.38
C LYS A 96 1.10 -0.26 17.42
N SER A 97 1.03 1.07 17.35
CA SER A 97 -0.28 1.76 17.26
C SER A 97 -1.09 1.40 16.01
N PHE A 98 -0.46 0.93 14.93
CA PHE A 98 -1.11 0.59 13.68
C PHE A 98 -1.36 -0.91 13.50
N ALA A 99 -0.98 -1.76 14.46
CA ALA A 99 -0.98 -3.20 14.23
C ALA A 99 -2.37 -3.86 14.24
N LEU A 100 -3.31 -3.29 15.00
CA LEU A 100 -4.68 -3.82 15.09
C LEU A 100 -5.64 -3.26 14.05
N ARG A 101 -5.17 -2.38 13.14
CA ARG A 101 -6.01 -1.86 12.07
C ARG A 101 -6.35 -2.96 11.07
N SER A 102 -7.64 -3.12 10.79
CA SER A 102 -8.17 -4.04 9.76
C SER A 102 -7.97 -3.50 8.34
N LEU A 103 -7.95 -2.17 8.19
CA LEU A 103 -7.68 -1.47 6.93
C LEU A 103 -6.35 -0.71 7.03
N PRO A 104 -5.40 -0.92 6.10
CA PRO A 104 -4.21 -0.10 6.03
C PRO A 104 -4.52 1.20 5.28
N ILE A 105 -5.47 1.98 5.81
CA ILE A 105 -5.76 3.34 5.36
C ILE A 105 -5.22 4.26 6.43
N PHE A 106 -4.45 5.25 6.00
CA PHE A 106 -3.70 6.14 6.86
C PHE A 106 -3.77 7.55 6.31
N MET A 107 -3.65 8.56 7.18
CA MET A 107 -3.47 9.92 6.72
C MET A 107 -2.14 10.05 5.97
N PRO A 108 -2.13 10.70 4.79
CA PRO A 108 -0.91 10.92 4.03
C PRO A 108 0.19 11.55 4.87
N ASN A 109 1.43 11.15 4.63
CA ASN A 109 2.64 11.61 5.35
C ASN A 109 2.70 11.25 6.84
N THR A 110 1.88 10.30 7.31
CA THR A 110 2.02 9.75 8.67
C THR A 110 3.13 8.70 8.69
N LEU A 111 4.03 8.72 9.69
CA LEU A 111 5.01 7.64 9.90
C LEU A 111 4.30 6.37 10.38
N ILE A 112 4.23 5.36 9.52
CA ILE A 112 3.55 4.08 9.81
C ILE A 112 4.53 3.00 10.22
N GLY A 113 5.68 2.92 9.56
CA GLY A 113 6.55 1.77 9.69
C GLY A 113 7.96 2.02 9.18
N SER A 114 8.67 0.93 8.98
CA SER A 114 10.03 0.90 8.47
C SER A 114 10.27 -0.33 7.60
N LEU A 115 11.11 -0.15 6.58
CA LEU A 115 11.69 -1.21 5.78
C LEU A 115 13.12 -1.41 6.27
N TYR A 116 13.39 -2.59 6.83
CA TYR A 116 14.71 -3.00 7.28
C TYR A 116 15.42 -3.80 6.20
N TYR A 117 16.73 -3.57 6.08
CA TYR A 117 17.61 -4.24 5.14
C TYR A 117 19.01 -4.42 5.76
N GLY A 118 19.79 -5.38 5.25
CA GLY A 118 21.14 -5.65 5.72
C GLY A 118 21.61 -7.06 5.39
N ASP A 119 22.93 -7.25 5.34
CA ASP A 119 23.58 -8.50 4.88
C ASP A 119 23.25 -9.72 5.76
N ASP A 120 22.84 -9.50 7.02
CA ASP A 120 22.44 -10.57 7.95
C ASP A 120 21.05 -11.16 7.62
N LEU A 121 20.25 -10.52 6.76
CA LEU A 121 18.87 -10.93 6.50
C LEU A 121 18.76 -12.15 5.57
N ASP A 122 19.80 -12.38 4.77
CA ASP A 122 19.92 -13.42 3.75
C ASP A 122 19.81 -14.83 4.35
N ASN A 123 20.18 -14.96 5.63
CA ASN A 123 20.30 -16.23 6.36
C ASN A 123 19.16 -16.47 7.37
N ILE A 124 18.10 -15.64 7.39
CA ILE A 124 17.04 -15.74 8.42
C ILE A 124 16.27 -17.05 8.35
N GLN A 125 16.18 -17.67 7.16
CA GLN A 125 15.58 -19.00 7.00
C GLN A 125 16.27 -20.08 7.86
N PHE A 126 17.53 -19.84 8.26
CA PHE A 126 18.36 -20.79 9.02
C PHE A 126 18.78 -20.30 10.40
N LYS A 127 18.71 -18.98 10.68
CA LYS A 127 18.98 -18.40 12.00
C LYS A 127 17.99 -17.29 12.31
N PRO A 128 17.24 -17.35 13.43
CA PRO A 128 16.38 -16.25 13.82
C PRO A 128 17.22 -14.98 14.01
N LEU A 129 16.64 -13.84 13.65
CA LEU A 129 17.30 -12.55 13.74
C LEU A 129 17.74 -12.30 15.20
N ASN A 130 19.04 -12.16 15.44
CA ASN A 130 19.56 -11.87 16.77
C ASN A 130 19.29 -10.40 17.13
N LYS A 131 19.03 -10.10 18.41
CA LYS A 131 18.87 -8.71 18.89
C LYS A 131 20.09 -7.80 18.63
N SER A 132 21.25 -8.40 18.28
CA SER A 132 22.52 -7.71 18.02
C SER A 132 22.81 -7.46 16.54
N SER A 133 22.00 -7.95 15.60
CA SER A 133 22.23 -7.68 14.17
C SER A 133 21.97 -6.20 13.89
N VAL A 134 22.97 -5.50 13.37
CA VAL A 134 22.89 -4.07 13.03
C VAL A 134 22.16 -3.95 11.69
N LEU A 135 20.84 -3.94 11.74
CA LEU A 135 20.01 -3.72 10.55
C LEU A 135 19.94 -2.23 10.22
N LYS A 136 20.01 -1.92 8.93
CA LYS A 136 19.68 -0.60 8.41
C LYS A 136 18.19 -0.50 8.20
N SER A 137 17.68 0.72 8.25
CA SER A 137 16.24 0.97 8.23
C SER A 137 15.91 2.21 7.42
N ILE A 138 14.78 2.17 6.72
CA ILE A 138 14.21 3.29 5.95
C ILE A 138 12.79 3.51 6.49
N PRO A 139 12.36 4.76 6.74
CA PRO A 139 11.00 5.01 7.20
C PRO A 139 9.99 4.71 6.09
N LEU A 140 8.85 4.16 6.48
CA LEU A 140 7.67 3.97 5.62
C LEU A 140 6.59 4.93 6.09
N MET A 141 6.29 5.89 5.22
CA MET A 141 5.24 6.87 5.43
C MET A 141 3.98 6.43 4.70
N ALA A 142 2.84 6.83 5.23
CA ALA A 142 1.56 6.70 4.55
C ALA A 142 1.58 7.47 3.23
N SER A 143 1.29 6.77 2.14
CA SER A 143 1.16 7.39 0.83
C SER A 143 -0.18 8.12 0.71
N ASN A 144 -0.30 8.96 -0.32
CA ASN A 144 -1.55 9.67 -0.57
C ASN A 144 -2.57 8.75 -1.25
N ILE A 145 -3.46 8.15 -0.45
CA ILE A 145 -4.53 7.26 -0.91
C ILE A 145 -5.50 7.91 -1.91
N PHE A 146 -5.60 9.24 -1.92
CA PHE A 146 -6.45 9.99 -2.86
C PHE A 146 -5.89 9.96 -4.29
N ARG A 147 -4.60 9.67 -4.45
CA ARG A 147 -3.94 9.49 -5.76
C ARG A 147 -4.09 8.05 -6.25
N ASN A 148 -5.28 7.49 -6.13
CA ASN A 148 -5.61 6.18 -6.68
C ASN A 148 -5.96 6.30 -8.17
N TRP A 149 -5.69 5.26 -8.94
CA TRP A 149 -5.96 5.24 -10.38
C TRP A 149 -6.41 3.84 -10.83
N VAL A 150 -6.84 3.76 -12.08
CA VAL A 150 -7.16 2.51 -12.75
C VAL A 150 -6.21 2.35 -13.92
N GLU A 151 -5.60 1.18 -14.02
CA GLU A 151 -4.70 0.79 -15.09
C GLU A 151 -5.30 -0.41 -15.83
N LEU A 152 -5.05 -0.50 -17.14
CA LEU A 152 -5.38 -1.65 -17.94
C LEU A 152 -4.07 -2.40 -18.21
N ASP A 153 -3.95 -3.64 -17.72
CA ASP A 153 -2.75 -4.42 -17.95
C ASP A 153 -2.68 -4.96 -19.38
N TYR A 154 -1.52 -5.53 -19.76
CA TYR A 154 -1.31 -6.13 -21.08
C TYR A 154 -2.23 -7.33 -21.39
N LYS A 155 -2.85 -7.92 -20.37
CA LYS A 155 -3.87 -8.99 -20.50
C LYS A 155 -5.29 -8.45 -20.54
N LEU A 156 -5.45 -7.12 -20.64
CA LEU A 156 -6.72 -6.41 -20.61
C LEU A 156 -7.50 -6.56 -19.29
N ASN A 157 -6.81 -6.82 -18.17
CA ASN A 157 -7.38 -6.75 -16.83
C ASN A 157 -7.42 -5.28 -16.38
N LEU A 158 -8.57 -4.87 -15.84
CA LEU A 158 -8.71 -3.58 -15.17
C LEU A 158 -8.24 -3.71 -13.72
N ILE A 159 -7.15 -3.04 -13.39
CA ILE A 159 -6.54 -3.06 -12.06
C ILE A 159 -6.74 -1.69 -11.42
N TYR A 160 -7.34 -1.69 -10.23
CA TYR A 160 -7.47 -0.49 -9.41
C TYR A 160 -6.31 -0.44 -8.42
N HIS A 161 -5.49 0.60 -8.51
CA HIS A 161 -4.31 0.77 -7.68
C HIS A 161 -4.60 1.74 -6.53
N VAL A 162 -4.30 1.30 -5.32
CA VAL A 162 -4.39 2.10 -4.10
C VAL A 162 -3.00 2.23 -3.49
N PRO A 163 -2.39 3.42 -3.48
CA PRO A 163 -1.11 3.61 -2.81
C PRO A 163 -1.30 3.61 -1.29
N ILE A 164 -0.45 2.87 -0.57
CA ILE A 164 -0.61 2.65 0.88
C ILE A 164 0.59 3.21 1.63
N LEU A 165 1.80 2.75 1.31
CA LEU A 165 3.03 3.19 1.95
C LEU A 165 4.02 3.64 0.89
N THR A 166 4.88 4.57 1.27
CA THR A 166 5.99 5.04 0.44
C THR A 166 7.16 5.38 1.33
N THR A 167 8.37 5.15 0.85
CA THR A 167 9.53 5.82 1.41
C THR A 167 9.40 7.33 1.15
N PRO A 168 9.93 8.20 2.01
CA PRO A 168 9.85 9.64 1.80
C PRO A 168 10.42 10.00 0.43
N SER A 169 9.76 10.93 -0.26
CA SER A 169 10.16 11.35 -1.60
C SER A 169 11.56 11.97 -1.57
N VAL A 170 12.52 11.28 -2.18
CA VAL A 170 13.84 11.84 -2.49
C VAL A 170 13.93 11.93 -4.01
N ASP A 171 14.53 13.01 -4.51
CA ASP A 171 14.94 13.02 -5.91
C ASP A 171 15.97 11.91 -6.14
N SER A 172 16.00 11.33 -7.34
CA SER A 172 16.94 10.24 -7.65
C SER A 172 18.40 10.62 -7.41
N LYS A 173 18.75 11.89 -7.59
CA LYS A 173 20.09 12.43 -7.40
C LYS A 173 20.55 12.44 -5.94
N ARG A 174 19.63 12.57 -4.98
CA ARG A 174 19.91 12.56 -3.53
C ARG A 174 19.51 11.24 -2.88
N PHE A 175 18.83 10.36 -3.60
CA PHE A 175 18.51 9.04 -3.08
C PHE A 175 19.79 8.24 -2.87
N ASN A 176 20.04 7.90 -1.61
CA ASN A 176 21.06 6.95 -1.20
C ASN A 176 20.39 6.05 -0.17
N PHE A 177 20.62 4.74 -0.25
CA PHE A 177 20.11 3.76 0.72
C PHE A 177 20.44 4.17 2.18
N GLY A 178 21.62 4.75 2.42
CA GLY A 178 22.05 5.24 3.73
C GLY A 178 21.51 6.62 4.13
N PHE A 179 20.73 7.28 3.27
CA PHE A 179 20.23 8.64 3.51
C PHE A 179 19.35 8.72 4.77
N PHE A 180 18.54 7.69 4.98
CA PHE A 180 17.54 7.60 6.05
C PHE A 180 18.00 6.84 7.30
N GLU A 181 19.28 6.44 7.38
CA GLU A 181 19.83 5.74 8.54
C GLU A 181 19.64 6.56 9.82
N SER A 182 19.16 5.90 10.88
CA SER A 182 18.84 6.53 12.17
C SER A 182 20.05 6.97 12.99
N ASN A 183 21.26 6.58 12.58
CA ASN A 183 22.52 6.93 13.25
C ASN A 183 22.92 8.41 13.09
N LYS A 184 22.20 9.19 12.26
CA LYS A 184 22.38 10.64 12.17
C LYS A 184 21.62 11.32 13.31
N LEU A 185 22.33 12.15 14.09
CA LEU A 185 21.91 12.86 15.31
C LEU A 185 20.52 13.55 15.30
N GLU A 186 19.89 13.72 14.14
CA GLU A 186 18.66 14.50 13.97
C GLU A 186 17.38 13.66 13.79
N ASN A 187 17.45 12.33 13.61
CA ASN A 187 16.28 11.55 13.16
C ASN A 187 16.03 10.24 13.95
N ASN A 188 15.46 10.37 15.15
CA ASN A 188 15.10 9.26 16.06
C ASN A 188 13.76 8.56 15.72
N TRP A 189 13.39 8.47 14.44
CA TRP A 189 12.10 7.92 14.04
C TRP A 189 12.03 6.39 14.27
N ASP A 190 13.18 5.72 14.25
CA ASP A 190 13.36 4.28 14.44
C ASP A 190 13.13 3.82 15.88
N LYS A 191 13.22 4.71 16.87
CA LYS A 191 12.96 4.39 18.29
C LYS A 191 11.59 3.78 18.55
N TYR A 192 10.63 4.04 17.67
CA TYR A 192 9.23 3.62 17.82
C TYR A 192 8.88 2.37 17.00
N ILE A 193 9.86 1.76 16.31
CA ILE A 193 9.64 0.66 15.38
C ILE A 193 10.80 -0.32 15.52
N SER A 194 10.50 -1.60 15.70
CA SER A 194 11.51 -2.67 15.64
C SER A 194 11.24 -3.63 14.49
N ALA A 195 12.31 -4.18 13.89
CA ALA A 195 12.19 -5.30 12.96
C ALA A 195 11.58 -6.55 13.61
N LEU A 196 11.74 -6.68 14.94
CA LEU A 196 11.18 -7.74 15.78
C LEU A 196 10.03 -7.24 16.66
N GLU A 197 9.24 -6.30 16.14
CA GLU A 197 8.11 -5.73 16.87
C GLU A 197 7.13 -6.83 17.32
N ASP A 198 6.84 -6.87 18.62
CA ASP A 198 5.84 -7.78 19.16
C ASP A 198 4.44 -7.14 19.08
N TYR A 199 3.63 -7.64 18.15
CA TYR A 199 2.23 -7.26 17.97
C TYR A 199 1.27 -7.97 18.93
N SER A 200 1.77 -8.59 20.01
CA SER A 200 0.93 -9.01 21.12
C SER A 200 0.37 -7.79 21.85
N TYR A 201 -0.90 -7.87 22.22
CA TYR A 201 -1.61 -6.84 22.96
C TYR A 201 -2.26 -7.48 24.18
N ASN A 202 -2.22 -6.77 25.30
CA ASN A 202 -2.99 -7.13 26.48
C ASN A 202 -4.49 -7.15 26.12
N TYR A 203 -5.25 -8.04 26.77
CA TYR A 203 -6.65 -8.32 26.44
C TYR A 203 -7.52 -7.06 26.28
N ASP A 204 -7.27 -6.04 27.10
CA ASP A 204 -8.03 -4.78 27.13
C ASP A 204 -7.87 -3.92 25.85
N SER A 205 -6.65 -3.79 25.33
CA SER A 205 -6.41 -2.99 24.11
C SER A 205 -6.94 -3.66 22.84
N ARG A 206 -7.08 -4.99 22.83
CA ARG A 206 -7.75 -5.71 21.73
C ARG A 206 -9.24 -5.42 21.70
N VAL A 207 -9.90 -5.29 22.85
CA VAL A 207 -11.34 -4.98 22.93
C VAL A 207 -11.60 -3.57 22.42
N MET A 208 -10.83 -2.58 22.89
CA MET A 208 -10.93 -1.20 22.43
C MET A 208 -10.69 -1.08 20.91
N MET A 209 -9.66 -1.75 20.38
CA MET A 209 -9.36 -1.72 18.96
C MET A 209 -10.38 -2.45 18.09
N ARG A 210 -10.97 -3.56 18.57
CA ARG A 210 -12.10 -4.20 17.89
C ARG A 210 -13.28 -3.26 17.80
N GLN A 211 -13.64 -2.60 18.89
CA GLN A 211 -14.71 -1.59 18.89
C GLN A 211 -14.43 -0.44 17.91
N MET A 212 -13.16 -0.02 17.78
CA MET A 212 -12.76 1.01 16.82
C MET A 212 -12.87 0.53 15.37
N VAL A 213 -12.43 -0.70 15.09
CA VAL A 213 -12.60 -1.35 13.79
C VAL A 213 -14.08 -1.47 13.45
N ASP A 214 -14.91 -1.98 14.37
CA ASP A 214 -16.35 -2.14 14.16
C ASP A 214 -17.02 -0.78 13.89
N LYS A 215 -16.68 0.26 14.65
CA LYS A 215 -17.16 1.64 14.39
C LYS A 215 -16.75 2.16 13.01
N ALA A 216 -15.51 1.91 12.58
CA ALA A 216 -15.05 2.33 11.26
C ALA A 216 -15.82 1.59 10.15
N LEU A 217 -16.01 0.29 10.31
CA LEU A 217 -16.79 -0.56 9.40
C LEU A 217 -18.26 -0.13 9.35
N GLU A 218 -18.87 0.15 10.50
CA GLU A 218 -20.22 0.68 10.63
C GLU A 218 -20.37 2.01 9.91
N HIS A 219 -19.41 2.92 10.06
CA HIS A 219 -19.45 4.21 9.39
C HIS A 219 -19.36 4.07 7.86
N VAL A 220 -18.46 3.22 7.34
CA VAL A 220 -18.38 2.89 5.91
C VAL A 220 -19.70 2.29 5.40
N ASN A 221 -20.26 1.34 6.16
CA ASN A 221 -21.53 0.70 5.81
C ASN A 221 -22.69 1.69 5.82
N PHE A 222 -22.75 2.60 6.79
CA PHE A 222 -23.76 3.63 6.88
C PHE A 222 -23.73 4.55 5.65
N LEU A 223 -22.54 5.04 5.25
CA LEU A 223 -22.40 5.91 4.10
C LEU A 223 -22.83 5.25 2.79
N ILE A 224 -22.50 3.96 2.61
CA ILE A 224 -22.93 3.19 1.44
C ILE A 224 -24.44 2.99 1.44
N ASN A 225 -25.01 2.60 2.58
CA ASN A 225 -26.45 2.33 2.70
C ASN A 225 -27.31 3.60 2.54
N THR A 226 -26.76 4.77 2.82
CA THR A 226 -27.45 6.07 2.65
C THR A 226 -27.70 6.38 1.17
N SER A 227 -26.87 5.86 0.25
CA SER A 227 -27.02 6.07 -1.18
C SER A 227 -27.48 4.81 -1.90
N LYS A 228 -28.70 4.85 -2.47
CA LYS A 228 -29.24 3.74 -3.28
C LYS A 228 -28.31 3.36 -4.44
N LEU A 229 -27.66 4.35 -5.04
CA LEU A 229 -26.72 4.14 -6.14
C LEU A 229 -25.45 3.40 -5.69
N LEU A 230 -24.87 3.82 -4.55
CA LEU A 230 -23.67 3.17 -3.99
C LEU A 230 -23.96 1.73 -3.58
N ARG A 231 -25.09 1.53 -2.88
CA ARG A 231 -25.55 0.20 -2.50
C ARG A 231 -25.74 -0.71 -3.71
N TRP A 232 -26.42 -0.22 -4.75
CA TRP A 232 -26.60 -0.99 -5.98
C TRP A 232 -25.27 -1.34 -6.65
N LYS A 233 -24.32 -0.40 -6.75
CA LYS A 233 -22.97 -0.66 -7.32
C LYS A 233 -22.14 -1.65 -6.50
N PHE A 234 -22.37 -1.71 -5.19
CA PHE A 234 -21.72 -2.69 -4.32
C PHE A 234 -22.37 -4.07 -4.48
N ASP A 235 -23.70 -4.13 -4.42
CA ASP A 235 -24.48 -5.38 -4.51
C ASP A 235 -24.37 -6.04 -5.89
N SER A 236 -24.12 -5.25 -6.95
CA SER A 236 -23.90 -5.77 -8.31
C SER A 236 -22.49 -6.32 -8.55
N ALA A 237 -21.54 -6.05 -7.67
CA ALA A 237 -20.20 -6.61 -7.76
C ALA A 237 -20.22 -8.06 -7.27
N ASP A 238 -19.78 -9.01 -8.11
CA ASP A 238 -19.70 -10.43 -7.76
C ASP A 238 -18.47 -10.72 -6.88
N ILE A 239 -18.43 -10.12 -5.70
CA ILE A 239 -17.34 -10.32 -4.75
C ILE A 239 -17.63 -11.56 -3.90
N LYS A 240 -16.81 -12.60 -4.08
CA LYS A 240 -16.91 -13.86 -3.32
C LYS A 240 -17.11 -13.60 -1.84
N LYS A 241 -18.02 -14.35 -1.21
CA LYS A 241 -18.42 -14.11 0.19
C LYS A 241 -17.24 -14.07 1.17
N ASN A 242 -16.22 -14.87 0.90
CA ASN A 242 -15.07 -15.10 1.77
C ASN A 242 -13.96 -14.05 1.60
N ASN A 243 -13.97 -13.23 0.54
CA ASN A 243 -12.96 -12.19 0.33
C ASN A 243 -13.35 -10.89 1.04
N VAL A 244 -13.16 -10.87 2.37
CA VAL A 244 -13.53 -9.72 3.23
C VAL A 244 -12.70 -8.48 2.89
N GLY A 245 -11.41 -8.65 2.58
CA GLY A 245 -10.49 -7.56 2.23
C GLY A 245 -10.92 -6.83 0.96
N ALA A 246 -11.16 -7.56 -0.14
CA ALA A 246 -11.59 -6.96 -1.41
C ALA A 246 -12.94 -6.25 -1.28
N LYS A 247 -13.90 -6.82 -0.53
CA LYS A 247 -15.17 -6.14 -0.24
C LYS A 247 -14.94 -4.80 0.44
N LEU A 248 -14.07 -4.79 1.43
CA LEU A 248 -13.84 -3.60 2.24
C LEU A 248 -13.13 -2.51 1.45
N TRP A 249 -12.15 -2.89 0.65
CA TRP A 249 -11.50 -2.00 -0.30
C TRP A 249 -12.48 -1.45 -1.34
N TRP A 250 -13.33 -2.30 -1.90
CA TRP A 250 -14.33 -1.86 -2.88
C TRP A 250 -15.28 -0.80 -2.31
N LYS A 251 -15.70 -0.97 -1.05
CA LYS A 251 -16.52 0.02 -0.34
C LYS A 251 -15.81 1.38 -0.23
N VAL A 252 -14.55 1.38 0.20
CA VAL A 252 -13.75 2.60 0.33
C VAL A 252 -13.50 3.25 -1.03
N ILE A 253 -13.20 2.45 -2.05
CA ILE A 253 -12.99 2.91 -3.43
C ILE A 253 -14.24 3.62 -3.95
N LEU A 254 -15.42 2.99 -3.82
CA LEU A 254 -16.69 3.58 -4.22
C LEU A 254 -16.96 4.91 -3.50
N LEU A 255 -16.70 4.97 -2.19
CA LEU A 255 -16.85 6.20 -1.42
C LEU A 255 -15.90 7.30 -1.88
N SER A 256 -14.65 6.97 -2.19
CA SER A 256 -13.63 7.93 -2.67
C SER A 256 -14.01 8.59 -4.00
N LYS A 257 -14.83 7.94 -4.83
CA LYS A 257 -15.28 8.47 -6.13
C LYS A 257 -16.60 9.24 -6.06
N VAL A 258 -17.37 9.07 -4.99
CA VAL A 258 -18.69 9.69 -4.85
C VAL A 258 -18.68 10.86 -3.86
N LEU A 259 -17.86 10.79 -2.83
CA LEU A 259 -17.69 11.90 -1.89
C LEU A 259 -16.76 12.96 -2.48
N LYS A 260 -17.01 14.23 -2.13
CA LYS A 260 -16.06 15.31 -2.39
C LYS A 260 -14.76 15.02 -1.62
N GLU A 261 -13.63 15.46 -2.17
CA GLU A 261 -12.30 15.23 -1.59
C GLU A 261 -12.25 15.63 -0.11
N ASP A 262 -12.74 16.83 0.25
CA ASP A 262 -12.77 17.31 1.65
C ASP A 262 -13.58 16.39 2.58
N MET A 263 -14.71 15.86 2.11
CA MET A 263 -15.57 14.98 2.90
C MET A 263 -14.92 13.62 3.10
N PHE A 264 -14.28 13.08 2.05
CA PHE A 264 -13.55 11.82 2.12
C PHE A 264 -12.29 11.96 2.99
N ALA A 265 -11.57 13.07 2.88
CA ALA A 265 -10.44 13.40 3.75
C ALA A 265 -10.87 13.49 5.22
N SER A 266 -11.97 14.19 5.53
CA SER A 266 -12.53 14.25 6.89
C SER A 266 -12.95 12.87 7.42
N MET A 267 -13.46 11.99 6.56
CA MET A 267 -13.77 10.60 6.93
C MET A 267 -12.50 9.82 7.30
N VAL A 268 -11.46 9.90 6.45
CA VAL A 268 -10.15 9.29 6.75
C VAL A 268 -9.56 9.88 8.03
N GLU A 269 -9.77 11.17 8.29
CA GLU A 269 -9.26 11.85 9.49
C GLU A 269 -9.93 11.31 10.74
N LYS A 270 -11.25 11.13 10.70
CA LYS A 270 -12.02 10.53 11.79
C LYS A 270 -11.54 9.11 12.05
N PHE A 271 -11.30 8.31 11.01
CA PHE A 271 -10.71 6.98 11.19
C PHE A 271 -9.34 7.08 11.86
N ASP A 272 -8.45 7.92 11.35
CA ASP A 272 -7.12 8.06 11.91
C ASP A 272 -7.12 8.55 13.37
N THR A 273 -8.03 9.45 13.71
CA THR A 273 -8.18 9.98 15.07
C THR A 273 -8.73 8.92 16.02
N VAL A 274 -9.67 8.10 15.54
CA VAL A 274 -10.20 6.96 16.30
C VAL A 274 -9.08 5.96 16.61
N PHE A 275 -8.15 5.73 15.68
CA PHE A 275 -7.04 4.78 15.84
C PHE A 275 -5.75 5.39 16.40
N LYS A 276 -5.76 6.63 16.92
CA LYS A 276 -4.54 7.34 17.37
C LYS A 276 -4.05 6.97 18.78
N TYR A 277 -4.59 5.92 19.40
CA TYR A 277 -4.28 5.52 20.78
C TYR A 277 -3.87 4.04 20.84
#